data_AF-A0A1Z4EXX2-F1
#
_entry.id   AF-A0A1Z4EXX2-F1
#
_cell.length_a   1.000
_cell.length_b   1.000
_cell.length_c   1.000
_cell.angle_alpha   90.00
_cell.angle_beta   90.00
_cell.angle_gamma   90.00
#
_symmetry.space_group_name_H-M   'P 1'
#
loop_
_entity.id
_entity.type
_entity.pdbx_description
1 polymer ?
#
loop_
_entity_poly.entity_id
_entity_poly.type
_entity_poly.pdbx_seq_one_letter_code
_entity_poly.pdbx_strand_id
1 'polypeptide(L)'
;MKWFSRRRSEDREPVPLSAEAASVVDQLVDHHHDREWPTAIGWHLPDEEPPWEALHELRSTGYCEVERDGDEVEVDFTELGRRTFT
;
A
#
# COMPACT_ATOMS: atom_id res chain seq x y z
N MET A 1 -16.74 12.44 26.45
CA MET A 1 -15.31 12.81 26.52
C MET A 1 -14.50 11.55 26.35
N LYS A 2 -13.82 11.38 25.21
CA LYS A 2 -12.81 10.33 25.02
C LYS A 2 -11.50 11.02 24.70
N TRP A 3 -10.62 10.98 25.70
CA TRP A 3 -9.22 11.35 25.62
C TRP A 3 -8.52 10.45 24.60
N PHE A 4 -7.94 11.03 23.55
CA PHE A 4 -6.75 10.45 22.96
C PHE A 4 -5.68 11.52 22.94
N SER A 5 -4.92 11.46 24.03
CA SER A 5 -3.66 12.14 24.25
C SER A 5 -2.83 12.13 22.97
N ARG A 6 -2.34 13.31 22.64
CA ARG A 6 -1.19 13.63 21.80
C ARG A 6 -0.11 12.53 21.93
N ARG A 7 -0.21 11.48 21.11
CA ARG A 7 0.86 10.51 20.95
C ARG A 7 1.84 11.15 19.98
N ARG A 8 2.92 11.65 20.58
CA ARG A 8 4.22 11.98 20.01
C ARG A 8 4.38 11.37 18.62
N SER A 9 4.65 12.21 17.63
CA SER A 9 5.22 11.81 16.35
C SER A 9 6.48 10.99 16.64
N GLU A 10 6.32 9.68 16.74
CA GLU A 10 7.44 8.78 16.51
C GLU A 10 7.69 8.92 15.02
N ASP A 11 8.78 9.62 14.71
CA ASP A 11 9.46 9.56 13.44
C ASP A 11 9.76 8.07 13.20
N ARG A 12 8.77 7.35 12.65
CA ARG A 12 8.94 5.95 12.27
C ARG A 12 9.86 6.03 11.07
N GLU A 13 11.13 5.73 11.30
CA GLU A 13 12.07 5.49 10.21
C GLU A 13 11.39 4.57 9.19
N PRO A 14 11.47 4.91 7.88
CA PRO A 14 10.82 4.10 6.86
C PRO A 14 11.28 2.66 7.00
N VAL A 15 10.34 1.75 7.17
CA VAL A 15 10.66 0.33 7.33
C VAL A 15 11.33 -0.11 6.02
N PRO A 16 12.52 -0.73 6.06
CA PRO A 16 13.15 -1.21 4.83
C PRO A 16 12.25 -2.27 4.21
N LEU A 17 11.77 -1.99 3.00
CA LEU A 17 10.92 -2.87 2.23
C LEU A 17 11.76 -3.90 1.48
N SER A 18 11.19 -5.08 1.23
CA SER A 18 11.75 -6.04 0.27
C SER A 18 11.76 -5.45 -1.15
N ALA A 19 12.60 -6.00 -2.02
CA ALA A 19 12.70 -5.52 -3.40
C ALA A 19 11.36 -5.63 -4.16
N GLU A 20 10.58 -6.67 -3.87
CA GLU A 20 9.26 -6.87 -4.47
C GLU A 20 8.24 -5.86 -3.93
N ALA A 21 8.21 -5.63 -2.60
CA ALA A 21 7.36 -4.60 -2.01
C ALA A 21 7.69 -3.19 -2.51
N ALA A 22 8.98 -2.87 -2.66
CA ALA A 22 9.42 -1.63 -3.26
C ALA A 22 8.96 -1.49 -4.72
N SER A 23 9.02 -2.58 -5.51
CA SER A 23 8.54 -2.58 -6.90
C SER A 23 7.03 -2.38 -7.01
N VAL A 24 6.24 -2.89 -6.05
CA VAL A 24 4.79 -2.68 -6.00
C VAL A 24 4.47 -1.22 -5.64
N VAL A 25 5.19 -0.64 -4.67
CA VAL A 25 5.07 0.78 -4.30
C VAL A 25 5.42 1.69 -5.47
N ASP A 26 6.50 1.40 -6.20
CA ASP A 26 6.92 2.19 -7.36
C ASP A 26 5.83 2.24 -8.44
N GLN A 27 5.22 1.09 -8.75
CA GLN A 27 4.08 0.99 -9.67
C GLN A 27 2.86 1.78 -9.19
N LEU A 28 2.54 1.71 -7.88
CA LEU A 28 1.47 2.48 -7.27
C LEU A 28 1.72 3.99 -7.34
N VAL A 29 2.95 4.44 -7.09
CA VAL A 29 3.34 5.86 -7.20
C VAL A 29 3.19 6.33 -8.63
N ASP A 30 3.71 5.57 -9.60
CA ASP A 30 3.60 5.87 -11.03
C ASP A 30 2.14 6.00 -11.45
N HIS A 31 1.31 5.04 -11.05
CA HIS A 31 -0.13 5.06 -11.32
C HIS A 31 -0.83 6.29 -10.70
N HIS A 32 -0.48 6.66 -9.47
CA HIS A 32 -1.04 7.83 -8.80
C HIS A 32 -0.56 9.15 -9.42
N HIS A 33 0.63 9.16 -10.04
CA HIS A 33 1.18 10.33 -10.74
C HIS A 33 0.47 10.60 -12.07
N ASP A 34 -0.01 9.56 -12.76
CA ASP A 34 -0.74 9.69 -14.03
C ASP A 34 -2.16 10.27 -13.87
N ARG A 35 -2.69 10.34 -12.63
CA ARG A 35 -3.96 10.98 -12.25
C ARG A 35 -5.21 10.47 -13.00
N GLU A 36 -5.15 9.30 -13.62
CA GLU A 36 -6.33 8.61 -14.12
C GLU A 36 -6.90 7.79 -12.97
N TRP A 37 -8.07 8.17 -12.44
CA TRP A 37 -8.79 7.29 -11.51
C TRP A 37 -9.12 5.97 -12.22
N PRO A 38 -9.00 4.80 -11.56
CA PRO A 38 -8.71 4.56 -10.13
C PRO A 38 -7.23 4.71 -9.74
N THR A 39 -6.94 5.03 -8.46
CA THR A 39 -5.55 5.14 -7.93
C THR A 39 -4.97 3.83 -7.42
N ALA A 40 -5.80 2.80 -7.31
CA ALA A 40 -5.41 1.47 -6.89
C ALA A 40 -4.85 0.69 -8.08
N ILE A 41 -3.84 -0.15 -7.82
CA ILE A 41 -3.41 -1.18 -8.77
C ILE A 41 -4.01 -2.51 -8.34
N GLY A 42 -4.28 -3.40 -9.29
CA GLY A 42 -4.89 -4.68 -8.96
C GLY A 42 -4.49 -5.81 -9.88
N TRP A 43 -4.78 -7.02 -9.42
CA TRP A 43 -4.50 -8.29 -10.09
C TRP A 43 -5.78 -9.10 -10.20
N HIS A 44 -5.97 -9.70 -11.38
CA HIS A 44 -6.99 -10.72 -11.60
C HIS A 44 -6.34 -12.10 -11.43
N LEU A 45 -6.70 -12.83 -10.37
CA LEU A 45 -6.14 -14.13 -10.02
C LEU A 45 -6.19 -15.22 -11.12
N PRO A 46 -7.17 -15.26 -12.04
CA PRO A 46 -7.13 -16.23 -13.15
C PRO A 46 -6.08 -15.88 -14.22
N ASP A 47 -5.64 -14.62 -14.29
CA ASP A 47 -4.74 -14.10 -15.33
C ASP A 47 -3.31 -13.89 -14.80
N GLU A 48 -3.17 -13.40 -13.56
CA GLU A 48 -1.90 -13.05 -12.94
C GLU A 48 -1.91 -13.34 -11.44
N GLU A 49 -0.85 -13.99 -10.94
CA GLU A 49 -0.68 -14.21 -9.50
C GLU A 49 -0.02 -12.97 -8.87
N PRO A 50 -0.69 -12.27 -7.93
CA PRO A 50 -0.11 -11.11 -7.28
C PRO A 50 1.05 -11.53 -6.37
N PRO A 51 2.03 -10.63 -6.13
CA PRO A 51 3.13 -10.89 -5.24
C PRO A 51 2.66 -10.88 -3.77
N TRP A 52 2.07 -11.99 -3.32
CA TRP A 52 1.39 -12.11 -2.03
C TRP A 52 2.28 -11.75 -0.83
N GLU A 53 3.56 -12.15 -0.86
CA GLU A 53 4.50 -11.85 0.22
C GLU A 53 4.75 -10.34 0.33
N ALA A 54 4.93 -9.67 -0.81
CA ALA A 54 5.09 -8.22 -0.88
C ALA A 54 3.83 -7.48 -0.42
N LEU A 55 2.64 -7.91 -0.88
CA LEU A 55 1.36 -7.35 -0.44
C LEU A 55 1.14 -7.51 1.07
N HIS A 56 1.49 -8.67 1.61
CA HIS A 56 1.41 -8.91 3.05
C HIS A 56 2.38 -8.03 3.84
N GLU A 57 3.60 -7.83 3.34
CA GLU A 57 4.58 -6.92 3.93
C GLU A 57 4.08 -5.46 3.93
N LEU A 58 3.57 -4.98 2.80
CA LEU A 58 3.03 -3.62 2.65
C LEU A 58 1.81 -3.38 3.55
N ARG A 59 0.98 -4.41 3.72
CA ARG A 59 -0.14 -4.36 4.67
C ARG A 59 0.35 -4.36 6.12
N SER A 60 1.36 -5.18 6.45
CA SER A 60 1.90 -5.30 7.80
C SER A 60 2.65 -4.04 8.25
N THR A 61 3.29 -3.34 7.33
CA THR A 61 3.94 -2.04 7.58
C THR A 61 2.92 -0.91 7.74
N GLY A 62 1.71 -1.10 7.19
CA GLY A 62 0.61 -0.13 7.20
C GLY A 62 0.73 0.92 6.10
N TYR A 63 1.61 0.72 5.12
CA TYR A 63 1.75 1.63 3.98
C TYR A 63 0.67 1.42 2.93
N CYS A 64 0.26 0.17 2.69
CA CYS A 64 -0.80 -0.14 1.74
C CYS A 64 -1.95 -0.90 2.40
N GLU A 65 -3.15 -0.67 1.89
CA GLU A 65 -4.32 -1.50 2.15
C GLU A 65 -4.48 -2.47 1.00
N VAL A 66 -4.75 -3.73 1.31
CA VAL A 66 -4.95 -4.79 0.32
C VAL A 66 -6.35 -5.33 0.49
N GLU A 67 -7.18 -5.14 -0.52
CA GLU A 67 -8.54 -5.64 -0.60
C GLU A 67 -8.58 -6.84 -1.56
N ARG A 68 -9.41 -7.82 -1.24
CA ARG A 68 -9.64 -8.98 -2.09
C ARG A 68 -11.14 -9.17 -2.25
N ASP A 69 -11.61 -9.05 -3.48
CA ASP A 69 -13.00 -9.32 -3.84
C ASP A 69 -13.03 -10.46 -4.87
N GLY A 70 -13.46 -11.64 -4.43
CA GLY A 70 -13.49 -12.84 -5.27
C GLY A 70 -12.12 -13.19 -5.89
N ASP A 71 -12.05 -12.99 -7.21
CA ASP A 71 -10.90 -13.25 -8.08
C ASP A 71 -10.05 -11.98 -8.35
N GLU A 72 -10.39 -10.86 -7.73
CA GLU A 72 -9.69 -9.59 -7.86
C GLU A 72 -8.97 -9.25 -6.54
N VAL A 73 -7.74 -8.75 -6.68
CA VAL A 73 -6.94 -8.25 -5.57
C VAL A 73 -6.54 -6.83 -5.90
N GLU A 74 -6.97 -5.88 -5.07
CA GLU A 74 -6.65 -4.47 -5.22
C GLU A 74 -5.74 -4.03 -4.10
N VAL A 75 -4.81 -3.14 -4.40
CA VAL A 75 -3.94 -2.49 -3.42
C VAL A 75 -3.92 -1.00 -3.66
N ASP A 76 -4.08 -0.24 -2.59
CA ASP A 76 -4.00 1.22 -2.60
C ASP A 76 -3.18 1.71 -1.39
N PHE A 77 -2.66 2.93 -1.47
CA PHE A 77 -1.95 3.52 -0.34
C PHE A 77 -2.90 3.92 0.78
N THR A 78 -2.54 3.54 2.01
CA THR A 78 -3.16 4.13 3.20
C THR A 78 -2.79 5.60 3.33
N GLU A 79 -3.43 6.33 4.25
CA GLU A 79 -3.04 7.71 4.57
C GLU A 79 -1.54 7.82 4.97
N LEU A 80 -0.99 6.78 5.61
CA LEU A 80 0.43 6.71 5.95
C LEU A 80 1.29 6.52 4.70
N GLY A 81 0.94 5.55 3.85
CA GLY A 81 1.67 5.30 2.59
C GLY A 81 1.69 6.52 1.69
N ARG A 82 0.55 7.19 1.54
CA ARG A 82 0.45 8.40 0.72
C ARG A 82 1.38 9.50 1.21
N ARG A 83 1.45 9.72 2.53
CA ARG A 83 2.36 10.73 3.11
C ARG A 83 3.84 10.37 2.97
N THR A 84 4.17 9.09 2.82
CA THR A 84 5.54 8.61 2.72
C THR A 84 6.02 8.56 1.28
N PHE A 85 5.15 8.22 0.32
CA PHE A 85 5.55 7.87 -1.05
C PHE A 85 4.96 8.76 -2.17
N THR A 86 3.92 9.57 -1.90
CA THR A 86 3.31 10.52 -2.86
C THR A 86 3.41 11.97 -2.38
#